data_AF-A0A7Y3CAQ8-F1
#
_entry.id   AF-A0A7Y3CAQ8-F1
#
_cell.length_a   1.000
_cell.length_b   1.000
_cell.length_c   1.000
_cell.angle_alpha   90.00
_cell.angle_beta   90.00
_cell.angle_gamma   90.00
#
_symmetry.space_group_name_H-M   'P 1'
#
loop_
_entity.id
_entity.type
_entity.pdbx_description
1 polymer ?
#
loop_
_entity_poly.entity_id
_entity_poly.type
_entity_poly.pdbx_seq_one_letter_code
_entity_poly.pdbx_strand_id
1 'polypeptide(L)' 'EIAATAMAVQNMWLCCTSLKIGAYWSSPSLIKYMDEFFPLEKGEKCLGFFYMGHYDEEPEPGIRNPVKEKTVWLN' A
#
# COMPACT_ATOMS: atom_id res chain seq x y z
N GLU A 1 -6.35 11.32 7.66
CA GLU A 1 -7.04 10.42 6.72
C GLU A 1 -6.02 9.58 5.92
N ILE A 2 -5.21 10.15 5.01
CA ILE A 2 -4.19 9.41 4.22
C ILE A 2 -3.34 8.41 5.02
N ALA A 3 -2.74 8.83 6.15
CA ALA A 3 -1.91 7.95 6.96
C ALA A 3 -2.72 6.78 7.55
N ALA A 4 -3.96 7.02 7.98
CA ALA A 4 -4.86 5.98 8.46
C ALA A 4 -5.23 5.01 7.33
N THR A 5 -5.50 5.51 6.12
CA THR A 5 -5.77 4.68 4.94
C THR A 5 -4.54 3.83 4.56
N ALA A 6 -3.34 4.42 4.57
CA ALA A 6 -2.09 3.68 4.33
C ALA A 6 -1.86 2.58 5.38
N MET A 7 -2.19 2.84 6.65
CA MET A 7 -2.13 1.81 7.70
C MET A 7 -3.18 0.71 7.50
N ALA A 8 -4.37 1.05 7.02
CA ALA A 8 -5.38 0.05 6.66
C ALA A 8 -4.89 -0.83 5.49
N VAL A 9 -4.29 -0.24 4.45
CA VAL A 9 -3.63 -0.98 3.35
C VAL A 9 -2.53 -1.89 3.88
N GLN A 10 -1.70 -1.43 4.82
CA GLN A 10 -0.68 -2.25 5.46
C GLN A 10 -1.28 -3.44 6.22
N ASN A 11 -2.39 -3.25 6.94
CA ASN A 11 -3.09 -4.33 7.62
C ASN A 11 -3.67 -5.35 6.62
N MET A 12 -4.24 -4.88 5.52
CA MET A 12 -4.71 -5.74 4.43
C MET A 12 -3.57 -6.55 3.82
N TRP A 13 -2.39 -5.95 3.64
CA TRP A 13 -1.20 -6.66 3.16
C TRP A 13 -0.80 -7.80 4.10
N LEU A 14 -0.72 -7.54 5.41
CA LEU A 14 -0.40 -8.57 6.40
C LEU A 14 -1.43 -9.71 6.41
N CYS A 15 -2.71 -9.39 6.25
CA CYS A 15 -3.78 -10.38 6.11
C CYS A 15 -3.63 -11.21 4.83
N CYS A 16 -3.33 -10.59 3.70
CA CYS A 16 -3.07 -11.32 2.45
C CYS A 16 -1.92 -12.31 2.63
N THR A 17 -0.82 -11.89 3.27
CA THR A 17 0.31 -12.78 3.59
C THR A 17 -0.11 -13.97 4.43
N SER A 18 -0.92 -13.79 5.48
CA SER A 18 -1.38 -14.91 6.32
C SER A 18 -2.28 -15.89 5.57
N LEU A 19 -2.98 -15.42 4.54
CA LEU A 19 -3.84 -16.22 3.66
C LEU A 19 -3.11 -16.78 2.43
N LYS A 20 -1.79 -16.60 2.31
CA LYS A 20 -1.00 -16.95 1.11
C LYS A 20 -1.55 -16.30 -0.17
N ILE A 21 -1.96 -15.04 -0.05
CA ILE A 21 -2.37 -14.17 -1.14
C ILE A 21 -1.29 -13.11 -1.32
N GLY A 22 -0.82 -12.96 -2.56
CA GLY A 22 0.13 -11.94 -2.94
C GLY A 22 -0.60 -10.63 -3.09
N ALA A 23 0.03 -9.53 -2.70
CA ALA A 23 -0.57 -8.20 -2.79
C ALA A 23 0.44 -7.15 -3.23
N TYR A 24 -0.05 -6.15 -3.96
CA TYR A 24 0.73 -5.00 -4.41
C TYR A 24 -0.12 -3.74 -4.41
N TRP A 25 0.36 -2.69 -3.75
CA TRP A 25 -0.28 -1.38 -3.78
C TRP A 25 0.41 -0.47 -4.78
N SER A 26 -0.30 -0.04 -5.82
CA SER A 26 0.17 0.95 -6.78
C SER A 26 -0.43 2.32 -6.52
N SER A 27 0.36 3.38 -6.69
CA SER A 27 -0.08 4.77 -6.62
C SER A 27 0.36 5.56 -7.87
N PRO A 28 -0.03 5.14 -9.09
CA PRO A 28 0.40 5.80 -10.32
C PRO A 28 -0.23 7.20 -10.44
N SER A 29 0.37 8.09 -11.22
CA SER A 29 -0.16 9.45 -11.45
C SER A 29 -1.60 9.47 -11.97
N LEU A 30 -2.03 8.38 -12.63
CA LEU A 30 -3.39 8.20 -13.16
C LEU A 30 -4.48 8.25 -12.07
N ILE A 31 -4.17 7.94 -10.81
CA ILE A 31 -5.18 7.91 -9.72
C ILE A 31 -5.85 9.27 -9.49
N LYS A 32 -5.23 10.36 -9.97
CA LYS A 32 -5.75 11.73 -9.88
C LYS A 32 -6.97 11.98 -10.75
N TYR A 33 -7.24 11.12 -11.73
CA TYR A 33 -8.36 11.22 -12.67
C TYR A 33 -9.45 10.18 -12.38
N MET A 34 -9.41 9.52 -11.22
CA MET A 34 -10.34 8.44 -10.90
C MET A 34 -11.75 8.90 -10.59
N ASP A 35 -11.93 10.17 -10.25
CA ASP A 35 -13.22 10.84 -10.16
C ASP A 35 -13.98 10.89 -11.50
N GLU A 36 -13.28 10.76 -12.63
CA GLU A 36 -13.92 10.63 -13.95
C GLU A 36 -14.55 9.23 -14.17
N PHE A 37 -14.10 8.21 -13.43
CA PHE A 37 -14.52 6.82 -13.59
C PHE A 37 -15.38 6.30 -12.44
N PHE A 38 -15.21 6.87 -11.24
CA PHE A 38 -15.90 6.48 -10.04
C PHE A 38 -16.63 7.68 -9.43
N PRO A 39 -17.86 7.51 -8.92
CA PRO A 39 -18.57 8.57 -8.22
C PRO A 39 -17.93 8.78 -6.84
N LEU A 40 -16.99 9.74 -6.75
CA LEU A 40 -16.35 10.15 -5.51
C LEU A 40 -17.05 11.39 -4.96
N GLU A 41 -17.27 11.43 -3.65
CA GLU A 41 -17.88 12.58 -2.99
C GLU A 41 -16.89 13.74 -2.85
N LYS A 42 -17.40 14.95 -2.56
CA LYS A 42 -16.56 16.13 -2.37
C LYS A 42 -15.54 15.88 -1.24
N GLY A 43 -14.26 15.87 -1.61
CA GLY A 43 -13.14 15.70 -0.67
C GLY A 43 -12.61 14.27 -0.59
N GLU A 44 -13.29 13.30 -1.21
CA GLU A 44 -12.75 11.95 -1.40
C GLU A 44 -11.75 11.92 -2.55
N LYS A 45 -10.83 10.96 -2.50
CA LYS A 45 -9.83 10.75 -3.55
C LYS A 45 -9.37 9.31 -3.60
N CYS A 46 -9.05 8.83 -4.80
CA CYS A 46 -8.33 7.58 -4.95
C CYS A 46 -6.87 7.75 -4.49
N LEU A 47 -6.42 6.89 -3.57
CA LEU A 47 -5.04 6.87 -3.08
C LEU A 47 -4.17 5.79 -3.74
N GLY A 48 -4.78 4.92 -4.54
CA GLY A 48 -4.09 3.84 -5.24
C GLY A 48 -4.97 2.62 -5.49
N PHE A 49 -4.37 1.62 -6.13
CA PHE A 49 -5.00 0.35 -6.41
C PHE A 49 -4.30 -0.76 -5.63
N PHE A 50 -5.08 -1.55 -4.90
CA PHE A 50 -4.59 -2.70 -4.17
C PHE A 50 -4.87 -3.96 -4.99
N TYR A 51 -3.85 -4.47 -5.68
CA TYR A 51 -3.93 -5.71 -6.42
C TYR A 51 -3.69 -6.89 -5.50
N MET A 52 -4.41 -7.98 -5.75
CA MET A 52 -4.26 -9.22 -5.00
C MET A 52 -4.43 -10.44 -5.90
N GLY A 53 -3.78 -11.54 -5.55
CA GLY A 53 -3.89 -12.80 -6.29
C GLY A 53 -3.11 -13.95 -5.67
N HIS A 54 -3.41 -15.17 -6.11
CA HIS A 54 -2.58 -16.33 -5.79
C HIS A 54 -1.26 -16.25 -6.56
N TYR A 55 -0.21 -16.78 -5.95
CA TYR A 55 1.12 -16.86 -6.52
C TYR A 55 1.73 -18.21 -6.20
N ASP A 56 2.54 -18.73 -7.11
CA ASP A 56 3.18 -20.04 -6.97
C ASP A 56 4.62 -19.93 -6.44
N GLU A 57 5.32 -18.84 -6.73
CA GLU A 57 6.71 -18.60 -6.35
C GLU A 57 6.82 -17.74 -5.08
N GLU A 58 7.68 -18.14 -4.14
CA GLU A 58 7.91 -17.31 -2.95
C GLU A 58 8.54 -15.96 -3.33
N PRO A 59 8.07 -14.84 -2.77
CA PRO A 59 8.64 -13.54 -3.07
C PRO A 59 10.07 -13.43 -2.54
N GLU A 60 10.93 -12.81 -3.34
CA GLU A 60 12.29 -12.46 -2.92
C GLU A 60 12.28 -11.61 -1.63
N PRO A 61 13.22 -11.84 -0.70
CA PRO A 61 13.36 -11.01 0.49
C PRO A 61 13.58 -9.54 0.15
N GLY A 62 12.85 -8.66 0.83
CA GLY A 62 13.01 -7.22 0.65
C GLY A 62 14.36 -6.72 1.14
N ILE A 63 15.07 -5.93 0.33
CA ILE A 63 16.31 -5.27 0.75
C ILE A 63 15.98 -4.11 1.70
N ARG A 64 16.68 -4.01 2.84
CA ARG A 64 16.48 -2.95 3.85
C ARG A 64 17.84 -2.44 4.35
N ASN A 65 18.00 -1.13 4.40
CA ASN A 65 19.15 -0.49 5.04
C ASN A 65 18.96 -0.42 6.57
N PRO A 66 20.07 -0.35 7.35
CA PRO A 66 20.02 -0.17 8.80
C PRO A 66 19.12 1.00 9.24
N VAL A 67 18.31 0.77 10.28
CA VAL A 67 17.37 1.79 10.81
C VAL A 67 18.05 3.09 11.23
N LYS A 68 19.28 2.99 11.76
CA LYS A 68 20.13 4.12 12.19
C LYS A 68 20.41 5.14 11.09
N GLU A 69 20.32 4.74 9.81
CA GLU A 69 20.50 5.65 8.67
C GLU A 69 19.26 6.52 8.41
N LYS A 70 18.12 6.20 9.02
CA LYS A 70 16.82 6.86 8.81
C LYS A 70 16.23 7.49 10.06
N THR A 71 16.89 7.38 11.21
CA THR A 71 16.36 7.84 12.51
C THR A 71 17.40 8.64 13.29
N VAL A 72 16.95 9.69 13.98
CA VAL A 72 17.75 10.45 14.96
C VAL A 72 17.05 10.34 16.32
N TRP A 73 17.80 9.99 17.36
CA TRP A 73 17.31 9.94 18.73
C TRP A 73 17.60 11.27 19.43
N LEU A 74 16.57 11.86 20.03
CA LEU A 74 16.71 13.07 20.84
C LEU A 74 16.83 12.66 22.31
N ASN A 75 17.87 13.18 22.97
CA ASN A 75 18.12 13.01 24.41
C ASN A 75 17.58 14.19 25.19
#